data_AF-A0A851B8M5-F1
#
_entry.id   AF-A0A851B8M5-F1
#
_cell.length_a   1.000
_cell.length_b   1.000
_cell.length_c   1.000
_cell.angle_alpha   90.00
_cell.angle_beta   90.00
_cell.angle_gamma   90.00
#
_symmetry.space_group_name_H-M   'P 1'
#
loop_
_entity.id
_entity.type
_entity.pdbx_description
1 polymer ?
#
loop_
_entity_poly.entity_id
_entity_poly.type
_entity_poly.pdbx_seq_one_letter_code
_entity_poly.pdbx_strand_id
1 'polypeptide(L)' 'GAIFEGNAAKDDEVFKQAVSDLNLNDDILQSEKITYSIKLIEANNPFHAVQE' A
#
# COMPACT_ATOMS: atom_id res chain seq x y z
N GLY A 1 -5.43 0.87 -3.34
CA GLY A 1 -5.28 0.78 -1.88
C GLY A 1 -4.64 -0.55 -1.53
N ALA A 2 -4.08 -0.69 -0.33
CA ALA A 2 -3.51 -1.93 0.19
C ALA A 2 -4.10 -2.24 1.57
N ILE A 3 -4.21 -3.54 1.89
CA ILE A 3 -4.62 -4.01 3.21
C ILE A 3 -3.48 -4.88 3.74
N PHE A 4 -2.97 -4.55 4.91
CA PHE A 4 -1.90 -5.28 5.58
C PHE A 4 -2.33 -5.72 6.97
N GLU A 5 -1.83 -6.87 7.43
CA GLU A 5 -2.03 -7.28 8.81
C GLU A 5 -1.23 -6.38 9.78
N GLY A 6 -1.65 -6.30 11.04
CA GLY A 6 -1.05 -5.37 12.01
C GLY A 6 0.43 -5.60 12.32
N ASN A 7 0.98 -6.77 11.97
CA ASN A 7 2.39 -7.11 12.11
C ASN A 7 3.20 -6.92 10.81
N ALA A 8 2.57 -6.51 9.71
CA ALA A 8 3.18 -6.38 8.38
C ALA A 8 3.86 -5.00 8.16
N ALA A 9 4.61 -4.53 9.15
CA ALA A 9 5.29 -3.23 9.09
C ALA A 9 6.27 -3.13 7.92
N LYS A 10 6.93 -4.24 7.56
CA LYS A 10 7.85 -4.30 6.42
C LYS A 10 7.10 -4.18 5.08
N ASP A 11 5.89 -4.72 5.00
CA ASP A 11 5.09 -4.61 3.77
C ASP A 11 4.60 -3.17 3.56
N ASP A 12 4.19 -2.49 4.65
CA ASP A 12 3.87 -1.05 4.61
C ASP A 12 5.05 -0.20 4.13
N GLU A 13 6.25 -0.44 4.67
CA GLU A 13 7.46 0.29 4.28
C GLU A 13 7.83 0.05 2.82
N VAL A 14 7.92 -1.22 2.40
CA VAL A 14 8.30 -1.59 1.04
C VAL A 14 7.27 -1.11 0.02
N PHE A 15 5.98 -1.20 0.34
CA PHE A 15 4.91 -0.70 -0.52
C PHE A 15 5.03 0.81 -0.75
N LYS A 16 5.22 1.59 0.32
CA LYS A 16 5.40 3.05 0.23
C LYS A 16 6.65 3.40 -0.59
N GLN A 17 7.75 2.68 -0.37
CA GLN A 17 8.98 2.89 -1.12
C GLN A 17 8.78 2.60 -2.61
N ALA A 18 8.17 1.48 -2.96
CA ALA A 18 7.91 1.12 -4.36
C ALA A 18 7.04 2.15 -5.08
N VAL A 19 6.00 2.66 -4.41
CA VAL A 19 5.17 3.74 -4.99
C VAL A 19 5.98 5.03 -5.16
N SER A 20 6.83 5.38 -4.20
CA SER A 20 7.71 6.54 -4.30
C SER A 20 8.66 6.41 -5.48
N ASP A 21 9.31 5.25 -5.62
CA ASP A 21 10.27 4.98 -6.70
C ASP A 21 9.61 5.07 -8.08
N LEU A 22 8.39 4.53 -8.24
CA LEU A 22 7.62 4.63 -9.48
C LEU A 22 7.20 6.06 -9.79
N ASN A 23 6.79 6.84 -8.79
CA ASN A 23 6.39 8.23 -8.97
C ASN A 23 7.57 9.18 -9.27
N LEU A 24 8.80 8.76 -8.97
CA LEU A 24 10.04 9.49 -9.32
C LEU A 24 10.61 9.06 -10.67
N ASN A 25 10.07 8.01 -11.28
CA ASN A 25 10.56 7.48 -12.54
C ASN A 25 9.89 8.19 -13.72
N ASP A 26 10.62 9.10 -14.38
CA ASP A 26 10.14 9.86 -15.54
C ASP A 26 9.98 9.03 -16.82
N ASP A 27 10.26 7.73 -16.82
CA ASP A 27 9.97 6.82 -17.93
C ASP A 27 8.63 6.08 -17.76
N ILE A 28 8.05 6.11 -16.55
CA ILE A 28 6.84 5.36 -16.18
C ILE A 28 5.81 6.33 -15.57
N LEU A 29 4.59 6.39 -16.11
CA LEU A 29 3.53 7.27 -15.61
C LEU A 29 3.92 8.77 -15.62
N GLN A 30 4.54 9.23 -16.70
CA GLN A 30 5.12 10.57 -16.86
C GLN A 30 4.26 11.76 -16.43
N SER A 31 2.93 11.66 -16.59
CA SER A 31 1.98 12.72 -16.26
C SER A 31 1.05 12.37 -15.10
N GLU A 32 1.22 11.19 -14.50
CA GLU A 32 0.33 10.65 -13.49
C GLU A 32 1.09 10.34 -12.20
N LYS A 33 0.42 10.47 -11.06
CA LYS A 33 0.99 10.06 -9.77
C LYS A 33 0.14 8.95 -9.18
N ILE A 34 0.79 7.86 -8.80
CA ILE A 34 0.19 6.80 -8.03
C ILE A 34 -0.16 7.36 -6.65
N THR A 35 -1.44 7.35 -6.34
CA THR A 35 -1.98 7.64 -5.00
C THR A 35 -2.50 6.35 -4.37
N TYR A 36 -2.51 6.29 -3.04
CA TYR A 36 -2.93 5.08 -2.34
C TYR A 36 -3.50 5.39 -0.95
N SER A 37 -4.25 4.43 -0.45
CA SER A 37 -4.70 4.31 0.93
C SER A 37 -4.26 2.95 1.46
N ILE A 38 -3.82 2.89 2.72
CA ILE A 38 -3.42 1.65 3.40
C ILE A 38 -4.34 1.45 4.60
N LYS A 39 -4.96 0.28 4.70
CA LYS A 39 -5.71 -0.16 5.88
C LYS A 39 -4.89 -1.24 6.61
N LEU A 40 -4.70 -1.06 7.91
CA LEU A 40 -4.12 -2.10 8.77
C LEU A 40 -5.26 -2.88 9.44
N ILE A 41 -5.21 -4.20 9.36
CA ILE A 41 -6.22 -5.10 9.94
C ILE A 41 -5.62 -6.02 10.99
N GLU A 42 -6.47 -6.50 11.90
CA GLU A 42 -6.09 -7.56 12.82
C GLU A 42 -5.82 -8.87 12.05
N ALA A 43 -4.75 -9.58 12.43
CA ALA A 43 -4.41 -10.87 11.85
C ALA A 43 -5.50 -11.91 12.13
N ASN A 44 -5.73 -12.82 11.18
CA ASN A 44 -6.73 -13.89 11.27
C ASN A 44 -8.19 -13.41 11.45
N ASN A 45 -8.49 -12.15 11.18
CA ASN A 45 -9.86 -11.63 11.21
C ASN A 45 -10.36 -11.31 9.79
N PRO A 46 -10.97 -12.28 9.08
CA PRO A 46 -11.41 -12.10 7.70
C PRO A 46 -12.54 -11.07 7.55
N PHE A 47 -13.31 -10.81 8.60
CA PHE A 47 -14.39 -9.80 8.55
C PHE A 47 -13.82 -8.38 8.52
N HIS A 48 -12.76 -8.11 9.29
CA HIS A 48 -12.04 -6.84 9.24
C HIS A 48 -11.46 -6.54 7.85
N ALA A 49 -11.03 -7.57 7.10
CA ALA A 49 -10.52 -7.39 5.75
C ALA A 49 -11.59 -6.92 4.74
N VAL A 50 -12.86 -7.25 4.99
CA VAL A 50 -13.99 -6.96 4.09
C VAL A 50 -14.75 -5.68 4.49
N GLN A 51 -14.47 -5.13 5.67
CA GLN A 51 -15.15 -3.94 6.18
C GLN A 51 -14.70 -2.67 5.43
N GLU A 52 -15.62 -2.08 4.66
CA GLU A 52 -15.42 -0.82 3.91
C GLU A 52 -15.37 0.41 4.82
#